data_AF-A0AAE3VEQ4-F1
#
_entry.id   AF-A0AAE3VEQ4-F1
#
_cell.length_a   1.000
_cell.length_b   1.000
_cell.length_c   1.000
_cell.angle_alpha   90.00
_cell.angle_beta   90.00
_cell.angle_gamma   90.00
#
_symmetry.space_group_name_H-M   'P 1'
#
loop_
_entity.id
_entity.type
_entity.pdbx_description
1 polymer ?
#
loop_
_entity_poly.entity_id
_entity_poly.type
_entity_poly.pdbx_seq_one_letter_code
_entity_poly.pdbx_strand_id
1 'polypeptide(L)'
;MAVTQLEQFLYQALYDAAFALLAAQPWKTLGEDDVFAVQNPDDGELQFAKITGREGDQCELTIFSGARGLDILWSLSNTPDMAFVSDLCCDVPGLCFAAVPKGMLDSLDRDIVAAITLPEAFDGHYPVFRSLRPGYYPSRLNISDICLLAHVLRQATVLVREIQSGAASLAVVPGHEDDYVARLATKDEQGAIAWRTDRVTMILDELLPRSTPTADSDALAAVAAKRTGKQELRLELLLAPPDPAQADENGAVPATYVFLVSDHQSRSPLCAQIAMPGASLLEFRQGLPAVLLELLGRLPARPRRVHVELLSLQDSMSEMLAAMGVALDQHAMPPECAKEQAALLKQVAEMDMPLPATLWF
;
A
#
# COMPACT_ATOMS: atom_id res chain seq x y z
N MET A 1 -15.19 -22.79 -1.25
CA MET A 1 -16.60 -22.60 -0.84
C MET A 1 -17.37 -22.24 -2.11
N ALA A 2 -18.52 -22.84 -2.41
CA ALA A 2 -19.21 -22.55 -3.66
C ALA A 2 -19.71 -21.09 -3.69
N VAL A 3 -19.48 -20.38 -4.79
CA VAL A 3 -19.98 -19.02 -5.03
C VAL A 3 -21.51 -19.05 -5.02
N THR A 4 -22.14 -18.17 -4.23
CA THR A 4 -23.62 -18.08 -4.18
C THR A 4 -24.18 -17.51 -5.49
N GLN A 5 -25.48 -17.71 -5.76
CA GLN A 5 -26.12 -17.15 -6.96
C GLN A 5 -26.04 -15.61 -7.02
N LEU A 6 -26.15 -14.95 -5.86
CA LEU A 6 -26.00 -13.49 -5.77
C LEU A 6 -24.56 -13.07 -6.11
N GLU A 7 -23.56 -13.70 -5.50
CA GLU A 7 -22.16 -13.41 -5.82
C GLU A 7 -21.85 -13.68 -7.29
N GLN A 8 -22.37 -14.77 -7.87
CA GLN A 8 -22.19 -15.08 -9.29
C GLN A 8 -22.70 -13.95 -10.19
N PHE A 9 -23.89 -13.42 -9.91
CA PHE A 9 -24.44 -12.28 -10.64
C PHE A 9 -23.57 -11.01 -10.51
N LEU A 10 -23.10 -10.72 -9.29
CA LEU A 10 -22.26 -9.55 -9.02
C LEU A 10 -20.88 -9.68 -9.67
N TYR A 11 -20.26 -10.86 -9.62
CA TYR A 11 -19.00 -11.13 -10.31
C TYR A 11 -19.17 -11.06 -11.82
N GLN A 12 -20.26 -11.56 -12.40
CA GLN A 12 -20.51 -11.39 -13.84
C GLN A 12 -20.48 -9.90 -14.22
N ALA A 13 -21.21 -9.07 -13.46
CA ALA A 13 -21.26 -7.62 -13.70
C ALA A 13 -19.90 -6.92 -13.51
N LEU A 14 -19.06 -7.43 -12.61
CA LEU A 14 -17.70 -6.95 -12.37
C LEU A 14 -16.74 -7.34 -13.51
N TYR A 15 -16.79 -8.60 -13.96
CA TYR A 15 -15.98 -9.08 -15.08
C TYR A 15 -16.36 -8.37 -16.38
N ASP A 16 -17.64 -8.16 -16.66
CA ASP A 16 -18.10 -7.40 -17.82
C ASP A 16 -17.52 -5.97 -17.83
N ALA A 17 -17.49 -5.32 -16.66
CA ALA A 17 -16.90 -4.00 -16.50
C ALA A 17 -15.37 -4.01 -16.71
N ALA A 18 -14.68 -5.02 -16.17
CA ALA A 18 -13.23 -5.18 -16.35
C ALA A 18 -12.86 -5.40 -17.83
N PHE A 19 -13.58 -6.28 -18.53
CA PHE A 19 -13.34 -6.52 -19.96
C PHE A 19 -13.66 -5.28 -20.81
N ALA A 20 -14.68 -4.50 -20.44
CA ALA A 20 -14.97 -3.24 -21.13
C ALA A 20 -13.82 -2.22 -20.99
N LEU A 21 -13.18 -2.15 -19.82
CA LEU A 21 -12.00 -1.31 -19.60
C LEU A 21 -10.80 -1.81 -20.41
N LEU A 22 -10.51 -3.11 -20.37
CA LEU A 22 -9.42 -3.71 -21.16
C LEU A 22 -9.61 -3.46 -22.67
N ALA A 23 -10.83 -3.59 -23.16
CA ALA A 23 -11.17 -3.31 -24.56
C ALA A 23 -10.99 -1.82 -24.93
N ALA A 24 -11.08 -0.90 -23.95
CA ALA A 24 -10.79 0.51 -24.16
C ALA A 24 -9.28 0.83 -24.20
N GLN A 25 -8.41 -0.12 -23.88
CA GLN A 25 -6.95 -0.01 -23.96
C GLN A 25 -6.40 1.26 -23.26
N PRO A 26 -6.70 1.46 -21.96
CA PRO A 26 -6.36 2.69 -21.24
C PRO A 26 -4.87 3.05 -21.29
N TRP A 27 -3.98 2.06 -21.30
CA TRP A 27 -2.52 2.25 -21.40
C TRP A 27 -2.03 2.92 -22.68
N LYS A 28 -2.87 3.03 -23.73
CA LYS A 28 -2.52 3.78 -24.95
C LYS A 28 -2.70 5.28 -24.79
N THR A 29 -3.36 5.72 -23.72
CA THR A 29 -3.76 7.11 -23.53
C THR A 29 -3.32 7.65 -22.17
N LEU A 30 -3.37 6.82 -21.12
CA LEU A 30 -2.95 7.19 -19.77
C LEU A 30 -1.46 6.94 -19.56
N GLY A 31 -0.78 7.91 -18.97
CA GLY A 31 0.59 7.81 -18.50
C GLY A 31 0.70 7.12 -17.15
N GLU A 32 1.93 6.76 -16.75
CA GLU A 32 2.22 6.06 -15.49
C GLU A 32 1.88 6.91 -14.24
N ASP A 33 1.78 8.23 -14.37
CA ASP A 33 1.46 9.16 -13.28
C ASP A 33 0.04 9.75 -13.35
N ASP A 34 -0.76 9.32 -14.32
CA ASP A 34 -2.13 9.81 -14.47
C ASP A 34 -3.03 9.26 -13.37
N VAL A 35 -3.71 10.16 -12.66
CA VAL A 35 -4.67 9.86 -11.59
C VAL A 35 -5.98 10.57 -11.87
N PHE A 36 -7.09 9.86 -11.69
CA PHE A 36 -8.44 10.42 -11.74
C PHE A 36 -9.27 9.87 -10.58
N ALA A 37 -10.42 10.49 -10.29
CA ALA A 37 -11.32 10.03 -9.24
C ALA A 37 -12.64 9.50 -9.80
N VAL A 38 -13.23 8.54 -9.11
CA VAL A 38 -14.63 8.14 -9.28
C VAL A 38 -15.32 8.24 -7.94
N GLN A 39 -16.44 8.94 -7.88
CA GLN A 39 -17.21 9.03 -6.64
C GLN A 39 -17.97 7.71 -6.38
N ASN A 40 -17.85 7.17 -5.18
CA ASN A 40 -18.73 6.10 -4.72
C ASN A 40 -20.16 6.65 -4.63
N PRO A 41 -21.14 6.11 -5.37
CA PRO A 41 -22.50 6.63 -5.35
C PRO A 41 -23.20 6.42 -4.01
N ASP A 42 -22.72 5.53 -3.15
CA ASP A 42 -23.40 5.14 -1.90
C ASP A 42 -23.07 6.04 -0.72
N ASP A 43 -21.81 6.43 -0.53
CA ASP A 43 -21.36 7.30 0.57
C ASP A 43 -20.78 8.65 0.08
N GLY A 44 -20.59 8.83 -1.23
CA GLY A 44 -20.02 10.04 -1.81
C GLY A 44 -18.50 10.14 -1.71
N GLU A 45 -17.80 9.13 -1.18
CA GLU A 45 -16.35 9.12 -1.05
C GLU A 45 -15.68 9.04 -2.43
N LEU A 46 -14.62 9.83 -2.64
CA LEU A 46 -13.83 9.77 -3.86
C LEU A 46 -12.87 8.58 -3.83
N GLN A 47 -12.88 7.83 -4.92
CA GLN A 47 -12.01 6.69 -5.17
C GLN A 47 -10.99 7.08 -6.23
N PHE A 48 -9.74 7.31 -5.82
CA PHE A 48 -8.66 7.74 -6.72
C PHE A 48 -8.08 6.54 -7.44
N ALA A 49 -8.22 6.49 -8.75
CA ALA A 49 -7.79 5.38 -9.58
C ALA A 49 -6.50 5.73 -10.32
N LYS A 50 -5.56 4.79 -10.27
CA LYS A 50 -4.34 4.77 -11.08
C LYS A 50 -4.38 3.52 -11.95
N ILE A 51 -4.15 3.67 -13.25
CA ILE A 51 -4.09 2.56 -14.19
C ILE A 51 -2.66 2.42 -14.69
N THR A 52 -2.08 1.24 -14.52
CA THR A 52 -0.75 0.88 -15.02
C THR A 52 -0.87 -0.26 -16.02
N GLY A 53 0.12 -0.36 -16.91
CA GLY A 53 0.18 -1.43 -17.90
C GLY A 53 0.78 -0.95 -19.21
N ARG A 54 1.15 -1.91 -20.07
CA ARG A 54 1.66 -1.66 -21.42
C ARG A 54 1.00 -2.62 -22.39
N GLU A 55 1.09 -2.31 -23.69
CA GLU A 55 0.57 -3.21 -24.72
C GLU A 55 1.30 -4.55 -24.67
N GLY A 56 0.56 -5.62 -24.33
CA GLY A 56 1.12 -6.97 -24.15
C GLY A 56 1.55 -7.32 -22.72
N ASP A 57 1.45 -6.38 -21.75
CA ASP A 57 1.74 -6.58 -20.32
C ASP A 57 0.44 -6.64 -19.48
N GLN A 58 0.59 -6.89 -18.18
CA GLN A 58 -0.51 -6.90 -17.21
C GLN A 58 -1.08 -5.48 -17.06
N CYS A 59 -2.33 -5.29 -17.48
CA CYS A 59 -3.08 -4.08 -17.14
C CYS A 59 -3.56 -4.20 -15.70
N GLU A 60 -3.27 -3.18 -14.90
CA GLU A 60 -3.66 -3.10 -13.50
C GLU A 60 -4.39 -1.78 -13.24
N LEU A 61 -5.36 -1.83 -12.35
CA LEU A 61 -6.02 -0.66 -11.80
C LEU A 61 -5.97 -0.79 -10.28
N THR A 62 -5.46 0.23 -9.61
CA THR A 62 -5.51 0.34 -8.16
C THR A 62 -6.33 1.56 -7.78
N ILE A 63 -7.29 1.34 -6.88
CA ILE A 63 -8.15 2.36 -6.29
C ILE A 63 -7.62 2.67 -4.90
N PHE A 64 -7.51 3.96 -4.60
CA PHE A 64 -7.13 4.49 -3.30
C PHE A 64 -8.29 5.32 -2.75
N SER A 65 -8.83 4.91 -1.60
CA SER A 65 -10.05 5.48 -1.07
C SER A 65 -9.79 6.77 -0.27
N GLY A 66 -10.53 7.83 -0.61
CA GLY A 66 -10.53 9.11 0.10
C GLY A 66 -9.19 9.86 0.09
N ALA A 67 -9.11 10.90 0.93
CA ALA A 67 -7.90 11.72 1.06
C ALA A 67 -6.69 10.92 1.56
N ARG A 68 -6.91 9.99 2.50
CA ARG A 68 -5.84 9.13 3.03
C ARG A 68 -5.29 8.18 1.97
N GLY A 69 -6.15 7.58 1.15
CA GLY A 69 -5.71 6.79 0.01
C GLY A 69 -4.88 7.61 -0.97
N LEU A 70 -5.31 8.83 -1.28
CA LEU A 70 -4.58 9.73 -2.18
C LEU A 70 -3.19 10.13 -1.63
N ASP A 71 -3.09 10.45 -0.34
CA ASP A 71 -1.79 10.74 0.31
C ASP A 71 -0.83 9.55 0.23
N ILE A 72 -1.35 8.33 0.42
CA ILE A 72 -0.57 7.10 0.26
C ILE A 72 -0.14 6.92 -1.20
N LEU A 73 -1.03 7.10 -2.18
CA LEU A 73 -0.70 7.01 -3.61
C LEU A 73 0.48 7.91 -3.97
N TRP A 74 0.48 9.16 -3.50
CA TRP A 74 1.56 10.11 -3.81
C TRP A 74 2.83 9.81 -3.03
N SER A 75 2.71 9.37 -1.78
CA SER A 75 3.86 8.90 -1.01
C SER A 75 4.54 7.71 -1.72
N LEU A 76 3.75 6.80 -2.31
CA LEU A 76 4.24 5.68 -3.10
C LEU A 76 4.91 6.12 -4.40
N SER A 77 4.24 6.97 -5.17
CA SER A 77 4.72 7.39 -6.49
C SER A 77 6.00 8.24 -6.40
N ASN A 78 6.18 8.95 -5.28
CA ASN A 78 7.37 9.75 -5.01
C ASN A 78 8.49 8.97 -4.31
N THR A 79 8.32 7.66 -4.05
CA THR A 79 9.37 6.82 -3.45
C THR A 79 10.19 6.12 -4.54
N PRO A 80 11.49 6.43 -4.70
CA PRO A 80 12.38 5.81 -5.70
C PRO A 80 12.54 4.29 -5.62
N ASP A 81 12.17 3.67 -4.51
CA ASP A 81 12.49 2.27 -4.22
C ASP A 81 11.29 1.34 -4.50
N MET A 82 11.41 0.53 -5.55
CA MET A 82 10.40 -0.45 -5.97
C MET A 82 10.22 -1.61 -4.97
N ALA A 83 11.20 -1.89 -4.10
CA ALA A 83 11.08 -2.93 -3.08
C ALA A 83 10.07 -2.53 -1.98
N PHE A 84 10.02 -1.24 -1.64
CA PHE A 84 9.09 -0.65 -0.69
C PHE A 84 7.62 -0.77 -1.16
N VAL A 85 7.38 -0.73 -2.48
CA VAL A 85 6.04 -0.80 -3.09
C VAL A 85 5.33 -2.13 -2.76
N SER A 86 6.06 -3.24 -2.62
CA SER A 86 5.48 -4.55 -2.26
C SER A 86 5.00 -4.59 -0.81
N ASP A 87 5.69 -3.93 0.12
CA ASP A 87 5.37 -3.94 1.56
C ASP A 87 4.19 -3.00 1.89
N LEU A 88 3.91 -2.03 1.02
CA LEU A 88 2.81 -1.08 1.16
C LEU A 88 1.48 -1.60 0.63
N CYS A 89 1.45 -2.71 -0.12
CA CYS A 89 0.20 -3.38 -0.49
C CYS A 89 -0.68 -3.67 0.75
N CYS A 90 -0.06 -3.83 1.92
CA CYS A 90 -0.75 -4.07 3.19
C CYS A 90 -1.10 -2.80 3.97
N ASP A 91 -0.75 -1.57 3.53
CA ASP A 91 -1.12 -0.30 4.22
C ASP A 91 -1.98 0.62 3.34
N VAL A 92 -2.23 0.24 2.09
CA VAL A 92 -3.10 0.95 1.15
C VAL A 92 -4.57 0.59 1.40
N PRO A 93 -5.44 1.53 1.77
CA PRO A 93 -6.88 1.32 1.73
C PRO A 93 -7.37 1.42 0.29
N GLY A 94 -7.80 0.30 -0.28
CA GLY A 94 -8.09 0.28 -1.70
C GLY A 94 -8.63 -1.03 -2.23
N LEU A 95 -8.87 -1.04 -3.53
CA LEU A 95 -9.25 -2.22 -4.30
C LEU A 95 -8.34 -2.29 -5.52
N CYS A 96 -7.96 -3.49 -5.93
CA CYS A 96 -7.18 -3.66 -7.16
C CYS A 96 -7.82 -4.64 -8.13
N PHE A 97 -7.49 -4.41 -9.40
CA PHE A 97 -7.77 -5.23 -10.55
C PHE A 97 -6.45 -5.49 -11.28
N ALA A 98 -6.20 -6.73 -11.69
CA ALA A 98 -5.10 -7.09 -12.56
C ALA A 98 -5.58 -8.09 -13.62
N ALA A 99 -5.13 -7.92 -14.86
CA ALA A 99 -5.34 -8.91 -15.93
C ALA A 99 -4.15 -9.87 -15.99
N VAL A 100 -4.37 -11.14 -15.62
CA VAL A 100 -3.28 -12.13 -15.47
C VAL A 100 -3.50 -13.37 -16.34
N PRO A 101 -2.44 -14.07 -16.78
CA PRO A 101 -2.59 -15.33 -17.50
C PRO A 101 -3.14 -16.43 -16.57
N LYS A 102 -3.78 -17.45 -17.17
CA LYS A 102 -4.42 -18.58 -16.45
C LYS A 102 -3.55 -19.23 -15.36
N GLY A 103 -2.23 -19.29 -15.59
CA GLY A 103 -1.28 -19.91 -14.66
C GLY A 103 -1.12 -19.17 -13.33
N MET A 104 -1.54 -17.91 -13.24
CA MET A 104 -1.48 -17.10 -12.02
C MET A 104 -2.79 -17.07 -11.23
N LEU A 105 -3.83 -17.75 -11.70
CA LEU A 105 -5.09 -17.87 -10.95
C LEU A 105 -4.89 -18.79 -9.74
N ASP A 106 -5.23 -18.28 -8.55
CA ASP A 106 -5.31 -19.11 -7.36
C ASP A 106 -6.57 -20.00 -7.37
N SER A 107 -6.77 -20.79 -6.33
CA SER A 107 -7.95 -21.67 -6.24
C SER A 107 -9.27 -20.90 -6.24
N LEU A 108 -9.30 -19.75 -5.59
CA LEU A 108 -10.52 -18.95 -5.44
C LEU A 108 -10.87 -18.25 -6.76
N ASP A 109 -9.88 -17.68 -7.45
CA ASP A 109 -10.10 -17.08 -8.76
C ASP A 109 -10.59 -18.12 -9.76
N ARG A 110 -10.07 -19.35 -9.71
CA ARG A 110 -10.55 -20.45 -10.56
C ARG A 110 -12.01 -20.80 -10.30
N ASP A 111 -12.46 -20.80 -9.05
CA ASP A 111 -13.86 -21.06 -8.70
C ASP A 111 -14.78 -19.95 -9.24
N ILE A 112 -14.36 -18.68 -9.14
CA ILE A 112 -15.11 -17.53 -9.68
C ILE A 112 -15.17 -17.61 -11.21
N VAL A 113 -14.03 -17.81 -11.88
CA VAL A 113 -13.95 -17.93 -13.34
C VAL A 113 -14.80 -19.08 -13.86
N ALA A 114 -14.89 -20.20 -13.14
CA ALA A 114 -15.76 -21.32 -13.49
C ALA A 114 -17.26 -21.02 -13.33
N ALA A 115 -17.62 -20.02 -12.52
CA ALA A 115 -19.00 -19.63 -12.25
C ALA A 115 -19.53 -18.54 -13.19
N ILE A 116 -18.69 -17.86 -13.95
CA ILE A 116 -19.09 -16.75 -14.84
C ILE A 116 -19.05 -17.14 -16.31
N THR A 117 -19.70 -16.34 -17.15
CA THR A 117 -19.60 -16.42 -18.61
C THR A 117 -18.53 -15.45 -19.09
N LEU A 118 -17.51 -15.96 -19.78
CA LEU A 118 -16.48 -15.15 -20.41
C LEU A 118 -16.94 -14.65 -21.79
N PRO A 119 -16.49 -13.46 -22.23
CA PRO A 119 -16.84 -12.93 -23.55
C PRO A 119 -16.21 -13.77 -24.69
N GLU A 120 -16.82 -13.74 -25.88
CA GLU A 120 -16.29 -14.46 -27.05
C GLU A 120 -14.90 -13.97 -27.48
N ALA A 121 -14.63 -12.67 -27.32
CA ALA A 121 -13.35 -12.03 -27.66
C ALA A 121 -12.27 -12.18 -26.58
N PHE A 122 -12.44 -13.13 -25.64
CA PHE A 122 -11.50 -13.37 -24.56
C PHE A 122 -10.13 -13.84 -25.08
N ASP A 123 -9.06 -13.19 -24.64
CA ASP A 123 -7.70 -13.35 -25.17
C ASP A 123 -6.78 -14.22 -24.29
N GLY A 124 -7.27 -14.71 -23.15
CA GLY A 124 -6.50 -15.51 -22.20
C GLY A 124 -6.01 -14.78 -20.96
N HIS A 125 -6.27 -13.47 -20.83
CA HIS A 125 -5.97 -12.69 -19.63
C HIS A 125 -7.22 -12.54 -18.75
N TYR A 126 -7.17 -13.14 -17.57
CA TYR A 126 -8.27 -13.18 -16.62
C TYR A 126 -8.19 -12.00 -15.65
N PRO A 127 -9.28 -11.22 -15.50
CA PRO A 127 -9.43 -10.30 -14.39
C PRO A 127 -9.31 -11.03 -13.05
N VAL A 128 -8.41 -10.53 -12.20
CA VAL A 128 -8.24 -10.90 -10.79
C VAL A 128 -8.45 -9.66 -9.96
N PHE A 129 -9.13 -9.81 -8.83
CA PHE A 129 -9.54 -8.70 -7.98
C PHE A 129 -9.15 -8.94 -6.53
N ARG A 130 -8.59 -7.92 -5.86
CA ARG A 130 -8.27 -8.01 -4.44
C ARG A 130 -8.74 -6.77 -3.68
N SER A 131 -9.09 -7.00 -2.43
CA SER A 131 -9.32 -5.95 -1.43
C SER A 131 -8.00 -5.67 -0.73
N LEU A 132 -7.62 -4.41 -0.64
CA LEU A 132 -6.43 -3.93 0.05
C LEU A 132 -6.92 -3.25 1.34
N ARG A 133 -6.79 -3.98 2.45
CA ARG A 133 -7.15 -3.46 3.78
C ARG A 133 -5.86 -3.16 4.55
N PRO A 134 -5.69 -1.95 5.09
CA PRO A 134 -4.52 -1.64 5.91
C PRO A 134 -4.36 -2.63 7.07
N GLY A 135 -3.15 -3.12 7.28
CA GLY A 135 -2.82 -4.19 8.21
C GLY A 135 -3.13 -5.60 7.72
N TYR A 136 -3.55 -5.82 6.47
CA TYR A 136 -3.89 -7.16 5.95
C TYR A 136 -3.28 -7.45 4.60
N TYR A 137 -3.02 -8.73 4.34
CA TYR A 137 -2.67 -9.20 3.01
C TYR A 137 -3.83 -9.02 2.03
N PRO A 138 -3.54 -8.77 0.73
CA PRO A 138 -4.56 -8.70 -0.30
C PRO A 138 -5.51 -9.90 -0.25
N SER A 139 -6.79 -9.62 -0.07
CA SER A 139 -7.81 -10.64 0.18
C SER A 139 -8.93 -10.60 -0.85
N ARG A 140 -9.89 -11.52 -0.72
CA ARG A 140 -11.10 -11.52 -1.54
C ARG A 140 -11.92 -10.25 -1.31
N LEU A 141 -12.58 -9.79 -2.37
CA LEU A 141 -13.61 -8.76 -2.29
C LEU A 141 -14.83 -9.22 -1.48
N ASN A 142 -15.36 -8.34 -0.63
CA ASN A 142 -16.72 -8.50 -0.09
C ASN A 142 -17.77 -7.99 -1.11
N ILE A 143 -19.07 -8.15 -0.82
CA ILE A 143 -20.16 -7.73 -1.72
C ILE A 143 -20.10 -6.22 -2.04
N SER A 144 -19.84 -5.38 -1.04
CA SER A 144 -19.72 -3.93 -1.21
C SER A 144 -18.54 -3.59 -2.12
N ASP A 145 -17.39 -4.23 -1.92
CA ASP A 145 -16.20 -4.04 -2.74
C ASP A 145 -16.44 -4.44 -4.20
N ILE A 146 -17.17 -5.53 -4.46
CA ILE A 146 -17.54 -5.96 -5.81
C ILE A 146 -18.38 -4.89 -6.51
N CYS A 147 -19.39 -4.36 -5.82
CA CYS A 147 -20.25 -3.30 -6.35
C CYS A 147 -19.45 -2.02 -6.62
N LEU A 148 -18.61 -1.60 -5.66
CA LEU A 148 -17.78 -0.40 -5.79
C LEU A 148 -16.81 -0.51 -6.97
N LEU A 149 -16.05 -1.61 -7.04
CA LEU A 149 -15.08 -1.81 -8.11
C LEU A 149 -15.76 -1.90 -9.48
N ALA A 150 -16.96 -2.50 -9.57
CA ALA A 150 -17.73 -2.50 -10.80
C ALA A 150 -18.16 -1.08 -11.23
N HIS A 151 -18.55 -0.22 -10.28
CA HIS A 151 -18.83 1.19 -10.57
C HIS A 151 -17.58 1.92 -11.08
N VAL A 152 -16.45 1.76 -10.39
CA VAL A 152 -15.20 2.41 -10.76
C VAL A 152 -14.71 1.96 -12.14
N LEU A 153 -14.71 0.65 -12.44
CA LEU A 153 -14.31 0.13 -13.76
C LEU A 153 -15.19 0.66 -14.90
N ARG A 154 -16.52 0.75 -14.70
CA ARG A 154 -17.43 1.32 -15.69
C ARG A 154 -17.14 2.79 -15.93
N GLN A 155 -16.96 3.58 -14.87
CA GLN A 155 -16.70 5.01 -15.01
C GLN A 155 -15.28 5.31 -15.52
N ALA A 156 -14.29 4.50 -15.15
CA ALA A 156 -12.96 4.53 -15.74
C ALA A 156 -13.04 4.31 -17.27
N THR A 157 -13.81 3.32 -17.71
CA THR A 157 -14.02 3.06 -19.15
C THR A 157 -14.62 4.27 -19.87
N VAL A 158 -15.60 4.94 -19.26
CA VAL A 158 -16.20 6.16 -19.81
C VAL A 158 -15.17 7.28 -19.91
N LEU A 159 -14.44 7.56 -18.83
CA LEU A 159 -13.45 8.63 -18.79
C LEU A 159 -12.31 8.39 -19.78
N VAL A 160 -11.81 7.15 -19.89
CA VAL A 160 -10.79 6.78 -20.88
C VAL A 160 -11.26 7.11 -22.30
N ARG A 161 -12.51 6.81 -22.65
CA ARG A 161 -13.09 7.15 -23.96
C ARG A 161 -13.28 8.65 -24.14
N GLU A 162 -13.66 9.38 -23.10
CA GLU A 162 -13.73 10.85 -23.13
C GLU A 162 -12.34 11.45 -23.39
N ILE A 163 -11.27 10.93 -22.78
CA ILE A 163 -9.90 11.37 -23.03
C ILE A 163 -9.47 11.02 -24.46
N GLN A 164 -9.72 9.79 -24.92
CA GLN A 164 -9.39 9.34 -26.29
C GLN A 164 -10.08 10.17 -27.38
N SER A 165 -11.28 10.66 -27.12
CA SER A 165 -12.04 11.53 -28.03
C SER A 165 -11.68 13.02 -27.88
N GLY A 166 -10.84 13.38 -26.91
CA GLY A 166 -10.46 14.76 -26.59
C GLY A 166 -11.52 15.55 -25.81
N ALA A 167 -12.58 14.89 -25.33
CA ALA A 167 -13.63 15.51 -24.52
C ALA A 167 -13.20 15.78 -23.06
N ALA A 168 -12.16 15.07 -22.58
CA ALA A 168 -11.56 15.28 -21.27
C ALA A 168 -10.02 15.25 -21.34
N SER A 169 -9.35 15.82 -20.34
CA SER A 169 -7.89 15.77 -20.22
C SER A 169 -7.48 15.72 -18.75
N LEU A 170 -6.56 14.81 -18.42
CA LEU A 170 -5.95 14.72 -17.09
C LEU A 170 -4.75 15.65 -16.91
N ALA A 171 -4.43 16.49 -17.92
CA ALA A 171 -3.31 17.40 -17.83
C ALA A 171 -3.42 18.28 -16.59
N VAL A 172 -2.33 18.31 -15.82
CA VAL A 172 -2.18 19.18 -14.65
C VAL A 172 -1.97 20.61 -15.14
N VAL A 173 -2.75 21.54 -14.60
CA VAL A 173 -2.60 22.96 -14.88
C VAL A 173 -1.68 23.55 -13.81
N PRO A 174 -0.64 24.33 -14.16
CA PRO A 174 0.22 24.96 -13.15
C PRO A 174 -0.57 25.82 -12.16
N GLY A 175 -0.31 25.63 -10.86
CA GLY A 175 -1.06 26.26 -9.76
C GLY A 175 -2.38 25.56 -9.41
N HIS A 176 -2.68 24.43 -10.06
CA HIS A 176 -3.85 23.58 -9.84
C HIS A 176 -3.41 22.10 -9.75
N GLU A 177 -2.25 21.86 -9.14
CA GLU A 177 -1.69 20.52 -8.94
C GLU A 177 -2.60 19.63 -8.07
N ASP A 178 -3.42 20.25 -7.21
CA ASP A 178 -4.38 19.56 -6.35
C ASP A 178 -5.75 19.31 -7.02
N ASP A 179 -5.93 19.66 -8.29
CA ASP A 179 -7.20 19.50 -9.03
C ASP A 179 -7.25 18.21 -9.85
N TYR A 180 -8.08 17.27 -9.41
CA TYR A 180 -8.27 15.96 -10.02
C TYR A 180 -9.52 15.95 -10.89
N VAL A 181 -9.42 15.35 -12.08
CA VAL A 181 -10.61 15.04 -12.88
C VAL A 181 -11.37 13.90 -12.21
N ALA A 182 -12.66 14.08 -12.02
CA ALA A 182 -13.52 13.16 -11.29
C ALA A 182 -14.80 12.82 -12.06
N ARG A 183 -15.22 11.55 -11.97
CA ARG A 183 -16.57 11.10 -12.33
C ARG A 183 -17.46 11.21 -11.10
N LEU A 184 -18.31 12.23 -11.06
CA LEU A 184 -19.18 12.54 -9.93
C LEU A 184 -20.58 11.96 -10.13
N ALA A 185 -21.10 11.34 -9.08
CA ALA A 185 -22.42 10.71 -9.08
C ALA A 185 -23.47 11.66 -8.50
N THR A 186 -24.68 11.60 -9.05
CA THR A 186 -25.88 12.23 -8.48
C THR A 186 -27.01 11.22 -8.52
N LYS A 187 -27.71 11.05 -7.40
CA LYS A 187 -28.90 10.18 -7.30
C LYS A 187 -30.14 11.05 -7.43
N ASP A 188 -31.07 10.65 -8.30
CA ASP A 188 -32.41 11.26 -8.33
C ASP A 188 -33.30 10.72 -7.20
N GLU A 189 -34.52 11.24 -7.09
CA GLU A 189 -35.50 10.84 -6.06
C GLU A 189 -35.90 9.35 -6.16
N GLN A 190 -35.70 8.72 -7.32
CA GLN A 190 -36.00 7.31 -7.58
C GLN A 190 -34.77 6.40 -7.37
N GLY A 191 -33.62 6.99 -7.02
CA GLY A 191 -32.36 6.28 -6.79
C GLY A 191 -31.57 5.96 -8.07
N ALA A 192 -31.97 6.49 -9.23
CA ALA A 192 -31.19 6.34 -10.45
C ALA A 192 -29.96 7.26 -10.39
N ILE A 193 -28.82 6.72 -10.84
CA ILE A 193 -27.52 7.41 -10.76
C ILE A 193 -27.21 8.06 -12.10
N ALA A 194 -27.08 9.39 -12.10
CA ALA A 194 -26.52 10.17 -13.19
C ALA A 194 -25.06 10.54 -12.89
N TRP A 195 -24.22 10.51 -13.92
CA TRP A 195 -22.77 10.77 -13.81
C TRP A 195 -22.36 11.98 -14.65
N ARG A 196 -21.39 12.75 -14.16
CA ARG A 196 -20.73 13.82 -14.92
C ARG A 196 -19.22 13.80 -14.70
N THR A 197 -18.47 14.32 -15.67
CA THR A 197 -17.04 14.63 -15.50
C THR A 197 -16.91 16.06 -14.99
N ASP A 198 -16.13 16.25 -13.94
CA ASP A 198 -15.86 17.55 -13.31
C ASP A 198 -14.45 17.56 -12.70
N ARG A 199 -14.02 18.67 -12.10
CA ARG A 199 -12.79 18.71 -11.28
C ARG A 199 -13.09 18.83 -9.79
N VAL A 200 -12.26 18.20 -8.97
CA VAL A 200 -12.30 18.28 -7.51
C VAL A 200 -10.93 18.65 -6.99
N THR A 201 -10.88 19.59 -6.05
CA THR A 201 -9.63 20.03 -5.41
C THR A 201 -9.38 19.23 -4.13
N MET A 202 -8.18 18.71 -3.96
CA MET A 202 -7.77 17.88 -2.82
C MET A 202 -6.51 18.43 -2.17
N ILE A 203 -6.66 19.39 -1.26
CA ILE A 203 -5.53 19.95 -0.51
C ILE A 203 -5.20 19.02 0.67
N LEU A 204 -4.27 18.08 0.46
CA LEU A 204 -3.99 17.02 1.43
C LEU A 204 -3.50 17.53 2.78
N ASP A 205 -2.70 18.61 2.81
CA ASP A 205 -2.21 19.20 4.08
C ASP A 205 -3.34 19.73 4.96
N GLU A 206 -4.42 20.23 4.35
CA GLU A 206 -5.63 20.68 5.07
C GLU A 206 -6.49 19.50 5.53
N LEU A 207 -6.58 18.45 4.71
CA LEU A 207 -7.39 17.27 4.97
C LEU A 207 -6.73 16.30 5.96
N LEU A 208 -5.41 16.27 6.01
CA LEU A 208 -4.58 15.34 6.77
C LEU A 208 -3.42 16.08 7.47
N PRO A 209 -3.71 16.91 8.49
CA PRO A 209 -2.67 17.65 9.20
C PRO A 209 -1.66 16.68 9.84
N ARG A 210 -0.41 16.75 9.38
CA ARG A 210 0.68 15.89 9.87
C ARG A 210 1.16 16.40 11.22
N SER A 211 1.16 15.52 12.22
CA SER A 211 1.78 15.80 13.52
C SER A 211 3.26 15.50 13.45
N THR A 212 4.12 16.43 13.87
CA THR A 212 5.54 16.17 14.04
C THR A 212 5.76 15.34 15.31
N PRO A 213 6.40 14.15 15.23
CA PRO A 213 6.72 13.39 16.43
C PRO A 213 7.67 14.20 17.31
N THR A 214 7.25 14.54 18.53
CA THR A 214 8.15 15.12 19.53
C THR A 214 8.95 14.00 20.19
N ALA A 215 10.23 13.90 19.86
CA ALA A 215 11.14 13.00 20.56
C ALA A 215 11.45 13.51 21.98
N ASP A 216 11.68 12.58 22.92
CA ASP A 216 12.09 12.91 24.29
C ASP A 216 13.49 13.56 24.28
N SER A 217 13.53 14.86 24.62
CA SER A 217 14.75 15.67 24.60
C SER A 217 15.82 15.16 25.55
N ASP A 218 15.44 14.61 26.71
CA ASP A 218 16.39 14.17 27.73
C ASP A 218 17.04 12.85 27.31
N ALA A 219 16.24 11.92 26.78
CA ALA A 219 16.75 10.67 26.21
C ALA A 219 17.69 10.92 25.01
N LEU A 220 17.35 11.88 24.15
CA LEU A 220 18.23 12.30 23.04
C LEU A 220 19.55 12.87 23.54
N ALA A 221 19.52 13.78 24.51
CA ALA A 221 20.72 14.37 25.09
C ALA A 221 21.61 13.30 25.75
N ALA A 222 21.01 12.33 26.43
CA ALA A 222 21.74 11.23 27.06
C ALA A 222 22.50 10.36 26.04
N VAL A 223 21.88 10.05 24.89
CA VAL A 223 22.55 9.32 23.80
C VAL A 223 23.59 10.19 23.10
N ALA A 224 23.31 11.47 22.89
CA ALA A 224 24.23 12.43 22.29
C ALA A 224 25.51 12.64 23.14
N ALA A 225 25.43 12.49 24.46
CA ALA A 225 26.57 12.59 25.38
C ALA A 225 27.51 11.36 25.34
N LYS A 226 27.08 10.23 24.78
CA LYS A 226 27.92 9.03 24.68
C LYS A 226 29.05 9.22 23.68
N ARG A 227 30.19 8.58 23.95
CA ARG A 227 31.29 8.49 22.95
C ARG A 227 30.80 7.78 21.69
N THR A 228 31.28 8.22 20.54
CA THR A 228 31.05 7.52 19.26
C THR A 228 31.88 6.24 19.22
N GLY A 229 31.21 5.10 19.03
CA GLY A 229 31.82 3.79 18.84
C GLY A 229 32.16 3.51 17.36
N LYS A 230 32.64 2.30 17.09
CA LYS A 230 32.88 1.81 15.71
C LYS A 230 31.68 1.07 15.12
N GLN A 231 30.68 0.76 15.93
CA GLN A 231 29.51 0.01 15.52
C GLN A 231 28.69 0.79 14.49
N GLU A 232 28.22 0.08 13.47
CA GLU A 232 27.26 0.58 12.51
C GLU A 232 26.01 -0.30 12.60
N LEU A 233 24.85 0.33 12.60
CA LEU A 233 23.57 -0.35 12.71
C LEU A 233 22.90 -0.44 11.35
N ARG A 234 22.09 -1.47 11.18
CA ARG A 234 21.22 -1.67 10.02
C ARG A 234 19.78 -1.77 10.50
N LEU A 235 18.90 -1.02 9.87
CA LEU A 235 17.47 -0.94 10.18
C LEU A 235 16.67 -1.48 9.01
N GLU A 236 15.85 -2.47 9.31
CA GLU A 236 15.01 -3.19 8.34
C GLU A 236 13.57 -3.18 8.83
N LEU A 237 12.64 -3.04 7.90
CA LEU A 237 11.22 -3.22 8.17
C LEU A 237 10.74 -4.30 7.22
N LEU A 238 10.39 -5.45 7.79
CA LEU A 238 10.06 -6.66 7.07
C LEU A 238 8.57 -6.95 7.23
N LEU A 239 7.97 -7.49 6.19
CA LEU A 239 6.64 -8.09 6.24
C LEU A 239 6.77 -9.59 6.52
N ALA A 240 6.27 -10.05 7.67
CA ALA A 240 6.31 -11.46 8.03
C ALA A 240 5.33 -12.27 7.16
N PRO A 241 5.68 -13.47 6.65
CA PRO A 241 4.84 -14.25 5.74
C PRO A 241 3.40 -14.45 6.24
N PRO A 242 2.41 -14.57 5.33
CA PRO A 242 1.03 -14.74 5.72
C PRO A 242 0.83 -16.03 6.51
N ASP A 243 0.13 -15.94 7.63
CA ASP A 243 -0.27 -17.08 8.46
C ASP A 243 -1.80 -17.32 8.33
N PRO A 244 -2.25 -18.28 7.51
CA PRO A 244 -3.67 -18.57 7.33
C PRO A 244 -4.40 -18.98 8.62
N ALA A 245 -3.68 -19.40 9.66
CA ALA A 245 -4.29 -19.72 10.95
C ALA A 245 -4.84 -18.48 11.68
N GLN A 246 -4.37 -17.29 11.30
CA GLN A 246 -4.80 -16.00 11.85
C GLN A 246 -5.85 -15.31 10.97
N ALA A 247 -6.36 -15.99 9.93
CA ALA A 247 -7.37 -15.41 9.06
C ALA A 247 -8.63 -15.02 9.85
N ASP A 248 -9.20 -13.87 9.52
CA ASP A 248 -10.48 -13.44 10.10
C ASP A 248 -11.67 -14.27 9.56
N GLU A 249 -12.88 -13.92 10.00
CA GLU A 249 -14.11 -14.60 9.58
C GLU A 249 -14.37 -14.57 8.05
N ASN A 250 -13.75 -13.63 7.33
CA ASN A 250 -13.85 -13.47 5.88
C ASN A 250 -12.66 -14.10 5.13
N GLY A 251 -11.72 -14.73 5.86
CA GLY A 251 -10.52 -15.34 5.30
C GLY A 251 -9.40 -14.35 5.01
N ALA A 252 -9.49 -13.09 5.46
CA ALA A 252 -8.42 -12.11 5.29
C ALA A 252 -7.34 -12.34 6.34
N VAL A 253 -6.08 -12.44 5.89
CA VAL A 253 -4.94 -12.73 6.75
C VAL A 253 -4.31 -11.43 7.23
N PRO A 254 -4.19 -11.19 8.56
CA PRO A 254 -3.52 -10.01 9.07
C PRO A 254 -2.04 -10.01 8.70
N ALA A 255 -1.56 -8.87 8.24
CA ALA A 255 -0.15 -8.58 8.04
C ALA A 255 0.53 -8.35 9.39
N THR A 256 1.79 -8.76 9.49
CA THR A 256 2.62 -8.51 10.67
C THR A 256 3.93 -7.86 10.22
N TYR A 257 4.16 -6.63 10.67
CA TYR A 257 5.39 -5.90 10.39
C TYR A 257 6.43 -6.18 11.46
N VAL A 258 7.69 -6.33 11.04
CA VAL A 258 8.82 -6.58 11.93
C VAL A 258 9.87 -5.51 11.66
N PHE A 259 10.06 -4.62 12.62
CA PHE A 259 11.19 -3.69 12.62
C PHE A 259 12.38 -4.38 13.28
N LEU A 260 13.47 -4.56 12.54
CA LEU A 260 14.69 -5.18 13.02
C LEU A 260 15.84 -4.18 13.01
N VAL A 261 16.57 -4.14 14.12
CA VAL A 261 17.87 -3.49 14.21
C VAL A 261 18.94 -4.55 14.37
N SER A 262 19.90 -4.58 13.45
CA SER A 262 21.03 -5.51 13.46
C SER A 262 22.37 -4.77 13.41
N ASP A 263 23.45 -5.46 13.81
CA ASP A 263 24.80 -4.98 13.55
C ASP A 263 25.11 -5.10 12.04
N HIS A 264 25.57 -4.02 11.42
CA HIS A 264 25.76 -3.97 9.99
C HIS A 264 26.82 -4.96 9.47
N GLN A 265 27.87 -5.23 10.25
CA GLN A 265 28.97 -6.12 9.81
C GLN A 265 28.67 -7.59 10.10
N SER A 266 28.21 -7.90 11.31
CA SER A 266 27.99 -9.29 11.72
C SER A 266 26.62 -9.83 11.31
N ARG A 267 25.68 -8.94 10.93
CA ARG A 267 24.25 -9.24 10.72
C ARG A 267 23.54 -9.78 11.96
N SER A 268 24.15 -9.70 13.15
CA SER A 268 23.50 -10.20 14.36
C SER A 268 22.36 -9.27 14.78
N PRO A 269 21.17 -9.79 15.09
CA PRO A 269 20.06 -8.98 15.58
C PRO A 269 20.39 -8.39 16.95
N LEU A 270 20.11 -7.10 17.13
CA LEU A 270 20.30 -6.36 18.38
C LEU A 270 18.96 -6.03 19.04
N CYS A 271 17.94 -5.77 18.23
CA CYS A 271 16.59 -5.47 18.68
C CYS A 271 15.61 -5.84 17.57
N ALA A 272 14.44 -6.36 17.96
CA ALA A 272 13.31 -6.50 17.07
C ALA A 272 12.06 -5.95 17.76
N GLN A 273 11.26 -5.20 17.02
CA GLN A 273 9.90 -4.84 17.40
C GLN A 273 8.95 -5.49 16.40
N ILE A 274 7.99 -6.23 16.91
CA ILE A 274 6.99 -6.94 16.11
C ILE A 274 5.67 -6.22 16.32
N ALA A 275 5.05 -5.77 15.23
CA ALA A 275 3.74 -5.16 15.28
C ALA A 275 2.68 -6.19 15.67
N MET A 276 1.58 -5.71 16.24
CA MET A 276 0.39 -6.53 16.37
C MET A 276 -0.11 -6.97 14.98
N PRO A 277 -0.50 -8.24 14.78
CA PRO A 277 -1.13 -8.65 13.52
C PRO A 277 -2.33 -7.77 13.22
N GLY A 278 -2.39 -7.18 12.03
CA GLY A 278 -3.47 -6.24 11.67
C GLY A 278 -3.18 -4.77 11.97
N ALA A 279 -2.06 -4.43 12.61
CA ALA A 279 -1.72 -3.04 12.93
C ALA A 279 -1.46 -2.22 11.66
N SER A 280 -1.79 -0.92 11.69
CA SER A 280 -1.44 -0.01 10.60
C SER A 280 0.08 0.21 10.54
N LEU A 281 0.66 0.16 9.34
CA LEU A 281 2.08 0.43 9.15
C LEU A 281 2.41 1.88 9.50
N LEU A 282 1.50 2.82 9.25
CA LEU A 282 1.66 4.22 9.64
C LEU A 282 1.85 4.37 11.15
N GLU A 283 0.94 3.81 11.94
CA GLU A 283 0.99 3.87 13.41
C GLU A 283 2.23 3.14 13.93
N PHE A 284 2.53 1.97 13.37
CA PHE A 284 3.72 1.21 13.73
C PHE A 284 5.00 2.03 13.48
N ARG A 285 5.10 2.69 12.32
CA ARG A 285 6.23 3.56 11.95
C ARG A 285 6.41 4.75 12.90
N GLN A 286 5.32 5.38 13.34
CA GLN A 286 5.39 6.51 14.28
C GLN A 286 6.05 6.14 15.61
N GLY A 287 5.96 4.86 16.03
CA GLY A 287 6.61 4.38 17.25
C GLY A 287 8.10 4.02 17.10
N LEU A 288 8.59 3.78 15.87
CA LEU A 288 9.94 3.26 15.65
C LEU A 288 11.08 4.20 16.10
N PRO A 289 10.98 5.54 15.94
CA PRO A 289 12.00 6.44 16.48
C PRO A 289 12.20 6.28 17.99
N ALA A 290 11.13 6.09 18.76
CA ALA A 290 11.21 5.89 20.21
C ALA A 290 11.91 4.56 20.55
N VAL A 291 11.59 3.48 19.82
CA VAL A 291 12.24 2.18 20.00
C VAL A 291 13.73 2.23 19.64
N LEU A 292 14.09 2.92 18.56
CA LEU A 292 15.48 3.14 18.22
C LEU A 292 16.20 3.95 19.31
N LEU A 293 15.59 5.02 19.80
CA LEU A 293 16.17 5.84 20.86
C LEU A 293 16.42 5.04 22.14
N GLU A 294 15.47 4.18 22.53
CA GLU A 294 15.62 3.28 23.68
C GLU A 294 16.79 2.30 23.49
N LEU A 295 16.89 1.67 22.31
CA LEU A 295 18.00 0.78 21.98
C LEU A 295 19.35 1.51 22.08
N LEU A 296 19.47 2.68 21.47
CA LEU A 296 20.67 3.51 21.53
C LEU A 296 20.99 3.93 22.98
N GLY A 297 19.96 4.14 23.80
CA GLY A 297 20.05 4.37 25.25
C GLY A 297 20.70 3.21 26.01
N ARG A 298 20.50 1.97 25.56
CA ARG A 298 21.09 0.75 26.19
C ARG A 298 22.50 0.43 25.70
N LEU A 299 22.88 0.87 24.50
CA LEU A 299 24.22 0.63 23.95
C LEU A 299 25.31 1.38 24.76
N PRO A 300 26.50 0.79 24.96
CA PRO A 300 27.57 1.41 25.74
C PRO A 300 28.25 2.61 25.04
N ALA A 301 28.05 2.73 23.73
CA ALA A 301 28.55 3.82 22.90
C ALA A 301 27.53 4.11 21.80
N ARG A 302 27.54 5.33 21.28
CA ARG A 302 26.69 5.71 20.15
C ARG A 302 27.24 5.09 18.86
N PRO A 303 26.42 4.54 17.95
CA PRO A 303 26.92 4.05 16.68
C PRO A 303 27.52 5.18 15.84
N ARG A 304 28.47 4.83 14.98
CA ARG A 304 29.03 5.76 14.01
C ARG A 304 28.02 6.12 12.93
N ARG A 305 27.23 5.13 12.51
CA ARG A 305 26.33 5.20 11.37
C ARG A 305 25.14 4.28 11.55
N VAL A 306 24.02 4.71 11.01
CA VAL A 306 22.80 3.93 10.83
C VAL A 306 22.56 3.80 9.32
N HIS A 307 22.33 2.57 8.88
CA HIS A 307 21.98 2.22 7.52
C HIS A 307 20.49 1.90 7.48
N VAL A 308 19.74 2.63 6.66
CA VAL A 308 18.31 2.37 6.40
C VAL A 308 18.12 1.90 4.98
N GLU A 309 17.26 0.90 4.80
CA GLU A 309 16.85 0.44 3.48
C GLU A 309 15.72 1.33 2.93
N LEU A 310 14.69 1.56 3.75
CA LEU A 310 13.51 2.29 3.32
C LEU A 310 13.66 3.80 3.51
N LEU A 311 13.42 4.55 2.43
CA LEU A 311 13.42 6.03 2.45
C LEU A 311 12.40 6.59 3.46
N SER A 312 11.25 5.94 3.63
CA SER A 312 10.27 6.38 4.63
C SER A 312 10.77 6.27 6.07
N LEU A 313 11.65 5.31 6.38
CA LEU A 313 12.34 5.26 7.67
C LEU A 313 13.36 6.38 7.80
N GLN A 314 14.05 6.72 6.71
CA GLN A 314 15.00 7.82 6.65
C GLN A 314 14.35 9.13 7.07
N ASP A 315 13.20 9.49 6.47
CA ASP A 315 12.48 10.72 6.77
C ASP A 315 12.10 10.78 8.26
N SER A 316 11.57 9.69 8.81
CA SER A 316 11.12 9.62 10.21
C SER A 316 12.25 9.69 11.25
N MET A 317 13.49 9.35 10.87
CA MET A 317 14.62 9.21 11.80
C MET A 317 15.74 10.23 11.57
N SER A 318 15.72 10.94 10.45
CA SER A 318 16.79 11.85 10.01
C SER A 318 17.13 12.92 11.05
N GLU A 319 16.13 13.69 11.48
CA GLU A 319 16.31 14.78 12.45
C GLU A 319 16.82 14.25 13.79
N MET A 320 16.25 13.15 14.27
CA MET A 320 16.62 12.51 15.53
C MET A 320 18.07 12.03 15.51
N LEU A 321 18.48 11.31 14.46
CA LEU A 321 19.84 10.80 14.30
C LEU A 321 20.85 11.93 14.13
N ALA A 322 20.50 12.98 13.37
CA ALA A 322 21.31 14.17 13.20
C ALA A 322 21.53 14.91 14.53
N ALA A 323 20.49 15.07 15.34
CA ALA A 323 20.58 15.70 16.66
C ALA A 323 21.51 14.93 17.61
N MET A 324 21.59 13.60 17.46
CA MET A 324 22.54 12.77 18.20
C MET A 324 23.92 12.70 17.54
N GLY A 325 24.15 13.30 16.37
CA GLY A 325 25.41 13.20 15.64
C GLY A 325 25.74 11.78 15.20
N VAL A 326 24.72 11.05 14.73
CA VAL A 326 24.84 9.74 14.06
C VAL A 326 24.66 9.95 12.56
N ALA A 327 25.59 9.46 11.75
CA ALA A 327 25.43 9.52 10.30
C ALA A 327 24.32 8.58 9.83
N LEU A 328 23.51 9.02 8.86
CA LEU A 328 22.47 8.22 8.24
C LEU A 328 22.84 8.02 6.77
N ASP A 329 23.06 6.77 6.38
CA ASP A 329 23.31 6.39 4.99
C ASP A 329 22.13 5.54 4.51
N GLN A 330 21.72 5.74 3.25
CA GLN A 330 20.87 4.78 2.58
C GLN A 330 21.73 3.58 2.19
N HIS A 331 21.29 2.38 2.56
CA HIS A 331 21.96 1.16 2.14
C HIS A 331 21.13 0.49 1.06
N ALA A 332 21.65 0.48 -0.16
CA ALA A 332 21.14 -0.42 -1.19
C ALA A 332 21.49 -1.84 -0.76
N MET A 333 20.48 -2.62 -0.40
CA MET A 333 20.66 -4.05 -0.36
C MET A 333 21.09 -4.52 -1.75
N PRO A 334 22.20 -5.28 -1.93
CA PRO A 334 22.19 -6.22 -3.04
C PRO A 334 20.93 -7.07 -2.89
N PRO A 335 20.23 -7.46 -3.96
CA PRO A 335 19.00 -8.25 -3.86
C PRO A 335 19.32 -9.58 -3.17
N GLU A 336 19.20 -9.61 -1.85
CA GLU A 336 19.42 -10.79 -1.02
C GLU A 336 18.15 -11.63 -1.09
N CYS A 337 18.37 -12.91 -1.33
CA CYS A 337 17.36 -13.88 -1.74
C CYS A 337 16.37 -14.07 -0.58
N ALA A 338 15.08 -14.30 -0.85
CA ALA A 338 14.04 -14.59 0.15
C ALA A 338 14.44 -15.61 1.26
N LYS A 339 15.47 -16.43 1.01
CA LYS A 339 16.11 -17.33 1.98
C LYS A 339 16.80 -16.62 3.14
N GLU A 340 17.43 -15.47 2.93
CA GLU A 340 18.14 -14.71 3.98
C GLU A 340 17.14 -14.01 4.90
N GLN A 341 16.09 -13.40 4.33
CA GLN A 341 14.96 -12.86 5.11
C GLN A 341 14.28 -13.96 5.96
N ALA A 342 14.01 -15.13 5.37
CA ALA A 342 13.42 -16.26 6.09
C ALA A 342 14.33 -16.77 7.23
N ALA A 343 15.65 -16.79 7.03
CA ALA A 343 16.60 -17.18 8.07
C ALA A 343 16.66 -16.16 9.21
N LEU A 344 16.58 -14.86 8.89
CA LEU A 344 16.57 -13.76 9.86
C LEU A 344 15.30 -13.79 10.72
N LEU A 345 14.13 -13.95 10.11
CA LEU A 345 12.84 -14.08 10.82
C LEU A 345 12.84 -15.32 11.74
N LYS A 346 13.45 -16.42 11.29
CA LYS A 346 13.62 -17.61 12.12
C LYS A 346 14.52 -17.34 13.33
N GLN A 347 15.63 -16.61 13.14
CA GLN A 347 16.50 -16.22 14.26
C GLN A 347 15.77 -15.31 15.25
N VAL A 348 14.97 -14.35 14.78
CA VAL A 348 14.14 -13.50 15.64
C VAL A 348 13.14 -14.33 16.45
N ALA A 349 12.51 -15.32 15.84
CA ALA A 349 11.59 -16.22 16.55
C ALA A 349 12.28 -17.10 17.61
N GLU A 350 13.59 -17.34 17.48
CA GLU A 350 14.42 -18.12 18.40
C GLU A 350 15.13 -17.25 19.47
N MET A 351 15.04 -15.92 19.39
CA MET A 351 15.63 -15.02 20.39
C MET A 351 14.83 -15.08 21.70
N ASP A 352 15.54 -15.35 22.81
CA ASP A 352 15.00 -15.21 24.16
C ASP A 352 14.91 -13.70 24.47
N MET A 353 13.75 -13.11 24.14
CA MET A 353 13.53 -11.66 24.05
C MET A 353 13.74 -10.95 25.40
N PRO A 354 14.79 -10.12 25.57
CA PRO A 354 14.93 -9.27 26.74
C PRO A 354 14.28 -7.91 26.44
N LEU A 355 12.97 -7.90 26.19
CA LEU A 355 12.18 -6.67 26.16
C LEU A 355 10.92 -6.87 27.01
N PRO A 356 10.67 -6.00 28.01
CA PRO A 356 9.48 -6.09 28.83
C PRO A 356 8.23 -5.92 27.95
N ALA A 357 7.18 -6.66 28.29
CA ALA A 357 5.85 -6.64 27.68
C ALA A 357 5.08 -5.31 27.84
N THR A 358 5.78 -4.19 27.94
CA THR A 358 5.22 -2.85 28.14
C THR A 358 5.39 -2.07 26.85
N LEU A 359 4.41 -2.20 25.96
CA LEU A 359 3.93 -1.21 24.97
C LEU A 359 2.95 -1.95 24.04
N TRP A 360 1.83 -2.36 24.64
CA TRP A 360 0.58 -2.58 23.91
C TRP A 360 -0.21 -1.28 24.09
N PHE A 361 -0.37 -0.51 23.02
CA PHE A 361 -1.37 0.55 22.94
C PHE A 361 -2.04 0.46 21.58
#